data_AF-A0A7S2UHL0-F1
#
_entry.id   AF-A0A7S2UHL0-F1
#
_cell.length_a   1.000
_cell.length_b   1.000
_cell.length_c   1.000
_cell.angle_alpha   90.00
_cell.angle_beta   90.00
_cell.angle_gamma   90.00
#
_symmetry.space_group_name_H-M   'P 1'
#
loop_
_entity.id
_entity.type
_entity.pdbx_description
1 polymer ?
#
loop_
_entity_poly.entity_id
_entity_poly.type
_entity_poly.pdbx_seq_one_letter_code
_entity_poly.pdbx_strand_id
1 'polypeptide(L)'
;FMGHSFGGSTALTAAHRRPHIPLCVVAHEPAVDWMPSDSRQALFLKEQIIGNESGEEKKDNNMKQKGHAQSIHDVNMLFLYSHEWNGYGWGCIKELKELQQIGKLGPANGLSDVGVIDEAFHQEFSDSCSLTPLWLGRATKATGKRNPLDTSEEISTRTHSFIESARRSSMSTED
;
A
#
# COMPACT_ATOMS: atom_id res chain seq x y z
N PHE A 1 -5.63 6.16 6.81
CA PHE A 1 -5.21 7.19 5.83
C PHE A 1 -5.37 6.66 4.42
N MET A 2 -5.52 7.51 3.41
CA MET A 2 -5.68 7.08 2.03
C MET A 2 -5.08 8.10 1.06
N GLY A 3 -4.59 7.65 -0.09
CA GLY A 3 -4.19 8.55 -1.16
C GLY A 3 -3.78 7.83 -2.44
N HIS A 4 -3.74 8.60 -3.54
CA HIS A 4 -3.32 8.15 -4.87
C HIS A 4 -1.95 8.72 -5.26
N SER A 5 -1.12 7.97 -5.97
CA SER A 5 0.16 8.45 -6.49
C SER A 5 1.06 8.97 -5.36
N PHE A 6 1.55 10.20 -5.47
CA PHE A 6 2.25 10.89 -4.38
C PHE A 6 1.43 10.98 -3.07
N GLY A 7 0.11 11.08 -3.16
CA GLY A 7 -0.80 11.01 -2.02
C GLY A 7 -0.76 9.65 -1.31
N GLY A 8 -0.59 8.56 -2.05
CA GLY A 8 -0.42 7.21 -1.49
C GLY A 8 0.87 7.11 -0.68
N SER A 9 1.98 7.62 -1.22
CA SER A 9 3.27 7.73 -0.52
C SER A 9 3.20 8.61 0.72
N THR A 10 2.42 9.69 0.64
CA THR A 10 2.16 10.59 1.77
C THR A 10 1.36 9.89 2.86
N ALA A 11 0.33 9.11 2.50
CA ALA A 11 -0.46 8.33 3.45
C ALA A 11 0.39 7.27 4.18
N LEU A 12 1.28 6.57 3.45
CA LEU A 12 2.23 5.62 4.03
C LEU A 12 3.23 6.32 4.95
N THR A 13 3.78 7.45 4.55
CA THR A 13 4.70 8.27 5.37
C THR A 13 4.02 8.75 6.65
N ALA A 14 2.76 9.19 6.56
CA ALA A 14 1.99 9.60 7.72
C ALA A 14 1.74 8.44 8.69
N ALA A 15 1.40 7.26 8.16
CA ALA A 15 1.22 6.06 8.97
C ALA A 15 2.52 5.60 9.63
N HIS A 16 3.65 5.63 8.90
CA HIS A 16 4.97 5.34 9.49
C HIS A 16 5.28 6.28 10.67
N ARG A 17 5.01 7.57 10.53
CA ARG A 17 5.31 8.58 11.57
C ARG A 17 4.33 8.56 12.74
N ARG A 18 3.13 8.02 12.54
CA ARG A 18 2.03 7.99 13.51
C ARG A 18 1.21 6.69 13.39
N PRO A 19 1.80 5.52 13.64
CA PRO A 19 1.17 4.22 13.35
C PRO A 19 -0.05 3.93 14.23
N HIS A 20 -0.16 4.53 15.42
CA HIS A 20 -1.32 4.40 16.31
C HIS A 20 -2.55 5.20 15.89
N ILE A 21 -2.44 6.10 14.90
CA ILE A 21 -3.56 6.96 14.48
C ILE A 21 -4.49 6.25 13.48
N PRO A 22 -4.01 5.73 12.34
CA PRO A 22 -4.89 5.15 11.35
C PRO A 22 -5.33 3.73 11.72
N LEU A 23 -6.63 3.43 11.55
CA LEU A 23 -7.13 2.05 11.54
C LEU A 23 -6.45 1.20 10.44
N CYS A 24 -6.32 1.80 9.25
CA CYS A 24 -5.68 1.19 8.09
C CYS A 24 -5.14 2.25 7.14
N VAL A 25 -4.31 1.83 6.19
CA VAL A 25 -3.81 2.65 5.08
C VAL A 25 -4.25 2.07 3.76
N VAL A 26 -4.78 2.91 2.87
CA VAL A 26 -5.09 2.54 1.49
C VAL A 26 -4.23 3.39 0.55
N ALA A 27 -3.29 2.76 -0.13
CA ALA A 27 -2.38 3.39 -1.07
C ALA A 27 -2.74 2.95 -2.50
N HIS A 28 -3.34 3.86 -3.25
CA HIS A 28 -3.59 3.65 -4.68
C HIS A 28 -2.35 4.10 -5.45
N GLU A 29 -1.67 3.16 -6.11
CA GLU A 29 -0.50 3.43 -6.94
C GLU A 29 0.53 4.33 -6.25
N PRO A 30 1.02 4.00 -5.04
CA PRO A 30 1.93 4.89 -4.35
C PRO A 30 3.25 5.05 -5.12
N ALA A 31 3.65 6.29 -5.36
CA ALA A 31 4.97 6.64 -5.88
C ALA A 31 6.03 6.47 -4.76
N VAL A 32 6.27 5.23 -4.32
CA VAL A 32 7.06 4.92 -3.11
C VAL A 32 8.50 5.40 -3.21
N ASP A 33 9.02 5.57 -4.41
CA ASP A 33 10.31 6.18 -4.72
C ASP A 33 10.41 7.64 -4.25
N TRP A 34 9.28 8.32 -4.09
CA TRP A 34 9.20 9.70 -3.58
C TRP A 34 8.96 9.78 -2.08
N MET A 35 8.88 8.64 -1.39
CA MET A 35 8.81 8.62 0.08
C MET A 35 10.15 9.08 0.67
N PRO A 36 10.12 9.79 1.82
CA PRO A 36 11.32 10.01 2.63
C PRO A 36 12.06 8.69 2.90
N SER A 37 13.39 8.72 2.83
CA SER A 37 14.24 7.52 2.91
C SER A 37 13.98 6.67 4.16
N ASP A 38 13.71 7.29 5.31
CA ASP A 38 13.35 6.63 6.56
C ASP A 38 12.03 5.84 6.43
N SER A 39 10.99 6.47 5.87
CA SER A 39 9.69 5.84 5.68
C SER A 39 9.73 4.72 4.65
N ARG A 40 10.49 4.91 3.57
CA ARG A 40 10.72 3.88 2.55
C ARG A 40 11.49 2.71 3.13
N GLN A 41 12.56 2.96 3.88
CA GLN A 41 13.34 1.91 4.54
C GLN A 41 12.50 1.15 5.56
N ALA A 42 11.61 1.83 6.30
CA ALA A 42 10.71 1.19 7.25
C ALA A 42 9.69 0.26 6.59
N LEU A 43 9.24 0.59 5.36
CA LEU A 43 8.32 -0.24 4.58
C LEU A 43 9.02 -1.47 3.94
N PHE A 44 10.31 -1.34 3.62
CA PHE A 44 11.11 -2.36 2.93
C PHE A 44 12.30 -2.85 3.78
N LEU A 45 12.13 -2.98 5.09
CA LEU A 45 13.21 -3.38 5.99
C LEU A 45 13.88 -4.66 5.47
N LYS A 46 15.19 -4.61 5.21
CA LYS A 46 15.96 -5.74 4.63
C LYS A 46 15.79 -7.03 5.42
N GLU A 47 15.64 -6.92 6.73
CA GLU A 47 15.43 -8.04 7.66
C GLU A 47 14.09 -8.75 7.43
N GLN A 48 13.12 -8.09 6.81
CA GLN A 48 11.85 -8.70 6.40
C GLN A 48 11.91 -9.34 5.02
N ILE A 49 12.75 -8.83 4.12
CA ILE A 49 12.89 -9.30 2.73
C ILE A 49 13.84 -10.51 2.66
N ILE A 50 14.90 -10.50 3.47
CA ILE A 50 15.86 -11.60 3.57
C ILE A 50 15.38 -12.49 4.72
N GLY A 51 14.57 -13.50 4.41
CA GLY A 51 14.14 -14.49 5.40
C GLY A 51 15.33 -15.02 6.18
N ASN A 52 15.31 -14.83 7.51
CA ASN A 52 16.24 -15.35 8.52
C ASN A 52 17.34 -16.34 8.06
N GLU A 53 18.38 -15.87 7.37
CA GLU A 53 19.56 -16.69 7.04
C GLU A 53 20.86 -16.23 7.69
N SER A 54 20.83 -15.29 8.63
CA SER A 54 22.05 -14.93 9.38
C SER A 54 21.81 -14.99 10.89
N GLY A 55 22.06 -16.17 11.45
CA GLY A 55 22.47 -16.32 12.84
C GLY A 55 23.85 -15.70 13.05
N GLU A 56 23.96 -14.38 12.94
CA GLU A 56 25.14 -13.65 13.37
C GLU A 56 24.81 -12.80 14.59
N GLU A 57 25.41 -13.22 15.72
CA GLU A 57 25.45 -12.52 17.00
C GLU A 57 25.95 -11.07 16.81
N LYS A 58 25.02 -10.11 16.75
CA LYS A 58 25.38 -8.71 16.92
C LYS A 58 25.51 -8.39 18.41
N LYS A 59 26.77 -8.25 18.80
CA LYS A 59 27.27 -7.75 20.09
C LYS A 59 26.48 -6.56 20.63
N ASP A 60 26.27 -6.64 21.93
CA ASP A 60 25.83 -5.62 22.88
C ASP A 60 26.01 -4.17 22.43
N ASN A 61 24.89 -3.46 22.33
CA ASN A 61 24.84 -2.06 22.71
C ASN A 61 23.70 -1.85 23.69
N ASN A 62 24.10 -1.59 24.94
CA ASN A 62 23.28 -1.17 26.07
C ASN A 62 22.49 0.10 25.75
N MET A 63 21.37 -0.05 25.05
CA MET A 63 20.40 1.02 24.87
C MET A 63 19.07 0.55 25.46
N LYS A 64 18.84 1.03 26.69
CA LYS A 64 17.57 1.10 27.44
C LYS A 64 16.37 0.60 26.63
N GLN A 65 15.65 -0.38 27.17
CA GLN A 65 14.30 -0.79 26.77
C GLN A 65 13.49 0.40 26.24
N LYS A 66 13.57 0.64 24.93
CA LYS A 66 12.64 1.52 24.24
C LYS A 66 11.43 0.65 24.02
N GLY A 67 10.30 1.02 24.64
CA GLY A 67 9.01 0.38 24.37
C GLY A 67 8.87 0.15 22.87
N HIS A 68 8.37 -1.01 22.46
CA HIS A 68 8.25 -1.44 21.07
C HIS A 68 7.96 -0.24 20.17
N ALA A 69 8.95 0.19 19.40
CA ALA A 69 8.77 1.27 18.46
C ALA A 69 7.76 0.77 17.42
N GLN A 70 6.54 1.31 17.48
CA GLN A 70 5.45 0.91 16.58
C GLN A 70 5.93 1.02 15.13
N SER A 71 5.71 -0.04 14.37
CA SER A 71 6.12 -0.20 12.98
C SER A 71 4.98 0.23 12.05
N ILE A 72 5.31 0.63 10.81
CA ILE A 72 4.30 0.77 9.75
C ILE A 72 3.61 -0.58 9.47
N HIS A 73 4.30 -1.69 9.75
CA HIS A 73 3.77 -3.04 9.66
C HIS A 73 2.84 -3.41 10.83
N ASP A 74 2.59 -2.52 11.79
CA ASP A 74 1.55 -2.72 12.80
C ASP A 74 0.17 -2.20 12.30
N VAL A 75 0.11 -1.67 11.07
CA VAL A 75 -1.11 -1.09 10.47
C VAL A 75 -1.54 -1.93 9.28
N ASN A 76 -2.83 -2.24 9.18
CA ASN A 76 -3.42 -2.91 8.01
C ASN A 76 -3.23 -2.04 6.75
N MET A 77 -2.70 -2.63 5.68
CA MET A 77 -2.36 -1.89 4.45
C MET A 77 -2.96 -2.51 3.19
N LEU A 78 -3.65 -1.71 2.39
CA LEU A 78 -4.07 -2.06 1.03
C LEU A 78 -3.26 -1.26 0.02
N PHE A 79 -2.64 -1.97 -0.92
CA PHE A 79 -2.04 -1.40 -2.10
C PHE A 79 -2.88 -1.80 -3.31
N LEU A 80 -3.34 -0.84 -4.12
CA LEU A 80 -4.00 -1.12 -5.39
C LEU A 80 -3.24 -0.46 -6.52
N TYR A 81 -2.91 -1.24 -7.54
CA TYR A 81 -2.21 -0.76 -8.73
C TYR A 81 -3.06 -0.89 -9.98
N SER A 82 -2.86 -0.02 -10.97
CA SER A 82 -3.37 -0.27 -12.31
C SER A 82 -2.58 -1.37 -13.01
N HIS A 83 -3.18 -1.98 -14.04
CA HIS A 83 -2.45 -2.85 -14.97
C HIS A 83 -1.25 -2.10 -15.56
N GLU A 84 -1.43 -0.84 -15.97
CA GLU A 84 -0.37 0.01 -16.53
C GLU A 84 0.86 0.09 -15.61
N TRP A 85 0.69 0.50 -14.35
CA TRP A 85 1.78 0.61 -13.38
C TRP A 85 2.44 -0.73 -13.07
N ASN A 86 1.64 -1.80 -12.96
CA ASN A 86 2.16 -3.15 -12.80
C ASN A 86 3.01 -3.59 -14.00
N GLY A 87 2.60 -3.25 -15.23
CA GLY A 87 3.35 -3.50 -16.45
C GLY A 87 4.71 -2.78 -16.48
N TYR A 88 4.78 -1.57 -15.93
CA TYR A 88 6.03 -0.82 -15.79
C TYR A 88 6.90 -1.23 -14.60
N GLY A 89 6.34 -1.98 -13.64
CA GLY A 89 7.03 -2.31 -12.39
C GLY A 89 7.29 -1.08 -11.51
N TRP A 90 6.47 -0.04 -11.63
CA TRP A 90 6.57 1.16 -10.79
C TRP A 90 6.03 0.91 -9.39
N GLY A 91 6.35 1.78 -8.43
CA GLY A 91 5.82 1.68 -7.06
C GLY A 91 6.35 0.48 -6.24
N CYS A 92 7.40 -0.20 -6.70
CA CYS A 92 7.94 -1.42 -6.06
C CYS A 92 6.86 -2.51 -5.85
N ILE A 93 5.98 -2.70 -6.84
CA ILE A 93 4.87 -3.66 -6.78
C ILE A 93 5.37 -5.09 -6.52
N LYS A 94 6.50 -5.48 -7.12
CA LYS A 94 7.05 -6.84 -6.99
C LYS A 94 7.47 -7.10 -5.55
N GLU A 95 8.23 -6.17 -4.97
CA GLU A 95 8.72 -6.24 -3.61
C GLU A 95 7.56 -6.23 -2.60
N LEU A 96 6.51 -5.43 -2.85
CA LEU A 96 5.31 -5.44 -2.01
C LEU A 96 4.52 -6.76 -2.09
N LYS A 97 4.39 -7.33 -3.30
CA LYS A 97 3.77 -8.66 -3.47
C LYS A 97 4.60 -9.74 -2.79
N GLU A 98 5.93 -9.69 -2.86
CA GLU A 98 6.82 -10.60 -2.14
C GLU A 98 6.61 -10.48 -0.63
N LEU A 99 6.59 -9.27 -0.07
CA LEU A 99 6.30 -9.02 1.35
C LEU A 99 4.93 -9.57 1.77
N GLN A 100 3.90 -9.41 0.92
CA GLN A 100 2.58 -9.98 1.16
C GLN A 100 2.62 -11.51 1.19
N GLN A 101 3.28 -12.14 0.21
CA GLN A 101 3.37 -13.60 0.10
C GLN A 101 4.05 -14.25 1.30
N ILE A 102 5.08 -13.61 1.86
CA ILE A 102 5.79 -14.11 3.04
C ILE A 102 5.14 -13.68 4.37
N GLY A 103 3.97 -13.03 4.34
CA GLY A 103 3.25 -12.59 5.55
C GLY A 103 3.98 -11.49 6.33
N LYS A 104 4.79 -10.66 5.65
CA LYS A 104 5.53 -9.54 6.24
C LYS A 104 4.95 -8.18 5.88
N LEU A 105 3.94 -8.12 5.01
CA LEU A 105 3.22 -6.88 4.74
C LEU A 105 2.11 -6.67 5.78
N GLY A 106 2.22 -5.58 6.55
CA GLY A 106 1.28 -5.27 7.62
C GLY A 106 1.34 -6.26 8.80
N PRO A 107 0.30 -6.28 9.65
CA PRO A 107 0.35 -7.04 10.90
C PRO A 107 0.38 -8.53 10.62
N ALA A 108 1.09 -9.32 11.43
CA ALA A 108 1.29 -10.76 11.21
C ALA A 108 -0.02 -11.56 11.06
N ASN A 109 -1.09 -11.12 11.73
CA ASN A 109 -2.44 -11.69 11.64
C ASN A 109 -3.45 -10.66 11.10
N GLY A 110 -2.95 -9.63 10.42
CA GLY A 110 -3.73 -8.52 9.91
C GLY A 110 -4.30 -8.76 8.53
N LEU A 111 -4.99 -7.75 8.04
CA LEU A 111 -5.53 -7.67 6.70
C LEU A 111 -4.62 -6.74 5.91
N SER A 112 -3.73 -7.31 5.08
CA SER A 112 -2.96 -6.53 4.13
C SER A 112 -2.95 -7.20 2.75
N ASP A 113 -3.08 -6.38 1.71
CA ASP A 113 -3.25 -6.86 0.35
C ASP A 113 -2.54 -5.98 -0.68
N VAL A 114 -2.06 -6.60 -1.77
CA VAL A 114 -1.47 -5.93 -2.94
C VAL A 114 -2.19 -6.38 -4.19
N GLY A 115 -3.13 -5.55 -4.62
CA GLY A 115 -3.98 -5.77 -5.78
C GLY A 115 -3.51 -5.11 -7.06
N VAL A 116 -3.93 -5.68 -8.19
CA VAL A 116 -3.89 -5.03 -9.50
C VAL A 116 -5.31 -4.99 -10.06
N ILE A 117 -5.73 -3.85 -10.62
CA ILE A 117 -6.99 -3.69 -11.34
C ILE A 117 -6.71 -3.92 -12.82
N ASP A 118 -7.34 -4.93 -13.40
CA ASP A 118 -7.07 -5.31 -14.78
C ASP A 118 -7.58 -4.26 -15.77
N GLU A 119 -6.80 -4.07 -16.84
CA GLU A 119 -6.97 -3.06 -17.89
C GLU A 119 -7.07 -1.59 -17.43
N ALA A 120 -6.87 -1.31 -16.14
CA ALA A 120 -6.89 0.05 -15.62
C ALA A 120 -5.60 0.83 -15.96
N PHE A 121 -5.71 2.14 -15.91
CA PHE A 121 -4.63 3.12 -16.12
C PHE A 121 -4.46 4.03 -14.90
N HIS A 122 -3.30 4.70 -14.79
CA HIS A 122 -2.95 5.50 -13.61
C HIS A 122 -4.01 6.57 -13.26
N GLN A 123 -4.53 7.25 -14.28
CA GLN A 123 -5.48 8.35 -14.06
C GLN A 123 -6.89 7.85 -13.70
N GLU A 124 -7.17 6.56 -13.81
CA GLU A 124 -8.48 5.97 -13.45
C GLU A 124 -8.70 5.84 -11.94
N PHE A 125 -7.65 6.06 -11.14
CA PHE A 125 -7.75 6.22 -9.69
C PHE A 125 -8.09 7.67 -9.27
N SER A 126 -8.32 8.57 -10.23
CA SER A 126 -8.69 9.96 -10.00
C SER A 126 -9.97 10.32 -10.76
N ASP A 127 -10.79 11.21 -10.19
CA ASP A 127 -12.01 11.71 -10.83
C ASP A 127 -11.77 12.36 -12.20
N SER A 128 -10.52 12.74 -12.52
CA SER A 128 -10.16 13.25 -13.84
C SER A 128 -10.53 12.31 -14.98
N CYS A 129 -10.53 10.98 -14.78
CA CYS A 129 -10.94 10.02 -15.80
C CYS A 129 -12.45 10.11 -16.13
N SER A 130 -13.26 10.54 -15.16
CA SER A 130 -14.72 10.70 -15.30
C SER A 130 -15.10 12.07 -15.86
N LEU A 131 -14.23 13.07 -15.68
CA LEU A 131 -14.43 14.42 -16.21
C LEU A 131 -13.97 14.55 -17.68
N THR A 132 -13.04 13.72 -18.11
CA THR A 132 -12.49 13.77 -19.47
C THR A 132 -13.40 13.02 -20.44
N PRO A 133 -13.79 13.60 -21.60
CA PRO A 133 -14.51 12.85 -22.62
C PRO A 133 -13.77 11.56 -23.00
N LEU A 134 -14.48 10.43 -23.00
CA LEU A 134 -13.86 9.09 -23.16
C LEU A 134 -12.93 8.97 -24.38
N TRP A 135 -13.30 9.58 -25.51
CA TRP A 135 -12.46 9.57 -26.72
C TRP A 135 -11.13 10.29 -26.48
N LEU A 136 -11.13 11.38 -25.72
CA LEU A 136 -9.93 12.17 -25.40
C LEU A 136 -9.08 11.45 -24.36
N GLY A 137 -9.71 10.84 -23.35
CA GLY A 137 -9.03 10.01 -22.35
C GLY A 137 -8.26 8.86 -23.00
N ARG A 138 -8.88 8.18 -23.97
CA ARG A 138 -8.24 7.13 -24.77
C ARG A 138 -7.14 7.65 -25.67
N ALA A 139 -7.36 8.78 -26.35
CA ALA A 139 -6.36 9.38 -27.24
C ALA A 139 -5.09 9.83 -26.49
N THR A 140 -5.23 10.27 -25.24
CA THR A 140 -4.13 10.72 -24.37
C THR A 140 -3.59 9.63 -23.46
N LYS A 141 -4.18 8.42 -23.50
CA LYS A 141 -3.89 7.31 -22.58
C LYS A 141 -4.12 7.63 -21.11
N ALA A 142 -5.00 8.59 -20.80
CA ALA A 142 -5.48 8.77 -19.44
C ALA A 142 -6.37 7.58 -19.01
N THR A 143 -7.02 6.92 -19.96
CA THR A 143 -7.88 5.76 -19.70
C THR A 143 -7.54 4.60 -20.63
N GLY A 144 -7.80 3.38 -20.16
CA GLY A 144 -7.61 2.15 -20.90
C GLY A 144 -8.71 1.86 -21.93
N LYS A 145 -8.76 0.60 -22.35
CA LYS A 145 -9.82 0.08 -23.23
C LYS A 145 -11.12 -0.12 -22.46
N ARG A 146 -11.01 -0.65 -21.24
CA ARG A 146 -12.10 -0.85 -20.30
C ARG A 146 -12.81 0.48 -20.00
N ASN A 147 -14.09 0.39 -19.66
CA ASN A 147 -14.87 1.56 -19.28
C ASN A 147 -14.35 2.10 -17.93
N PRO A 148 -13.96 3.39 -17.84
CA PRO A 148 -13.46 3.99 -16.59
C PRO A 148 -14.45 3.92 -15.42
N LEU A 149 -15.75 3.85 -15.70
CA LEU A 149 -16.76 3.66 -14.65
C LEU A 149 -16.65 2.29 -14.00
N ASP A 150 -16.38 1.25 -14.80
CA ASP A 150 -16.26 -0.14 -14.30
C ASP A 150 -14.97 -0.29 -13.47
N THR A 151 -13.87 0.36 -13.87
CA THR A 151 -12.62 0.33 -13.09
C THR A 151 -12.76 1.15 -11.81
N SER A 152 -13.43 2.30 -11.85
CA SER A 152 -13.77 3.10 -10.66
C SER A 152 -14.63 2.34 -9.66
N GLU A 153 -15.67 1.62 -10.13
CA GLU A 153 -16.51 0.78 -9.28
C GLU A 153 -15.71 -0.34 -8.61
N GLU A 154 -14.79 -0.98 -9.34
CA GLU A 154 -13.93 -2.03 -8.78
C GLU A 154 -12.94 -1.47 -7.73
N ILE A 155 -12.28 -0.35 -8.02
CA ILE A 155 -11.38 0.35 -7.09
C ILE A 155 -12.14 0.71 -5.80
N SER A 156 -13.35 1.27 -5.95
CA SER A 156 -14.23 1.64 -4.83
C SER A 156 -14.61 0.41 -4.01
N THR A 157 -15.09 -0.64 -4.67
CA THR A 157 -15.53 -1.88 -4.02
C THR A 157 -14.40 -2.53 -3.23
N ARG A 158 -13.20 -2.65 -3.81
CA ARG A 158 -12.04 -3.22 -3.12
C ARG A 158 -11.60 -2.37 -1.94
N THR A 159 -11.57 -1.05 -2.12
CA THR A 159 -11.21 -0.11 -1.06
C THR A 159 -12.18 -0.20 0.12
N HIS A 160 -13.49 -0.12 -0.14
CA HIS A 160 -14.52 -0.21 0.89
C HIS A 160 -14.50 -1.56 1.60
N SER A 161 -14.42 -2.66 0.85
CA SER A 161 -14.38 -4.01 1.42
C SER A 161 -13.19 -4.21 2.36
N PHE A 162 -12.03 -3.64 2.01
CA PHE A 162 -10.85 -3.67 2.85
C PHE A 162 -11.04 -2.87 4.14
N ILE A 163 -11.55 -1.63 4.04
CA ILE A 163 -11.78 -0.76 5.19
C ILE A 163 -12.78 -1.39 6.18
N GLU A 164 -13.89 -1.94 5.68
CA GLU A 164 -14.88 -2.62 6.51
C GLU A 164 -14.30 -3.87 7.18
N SER A 165 -13.49 -4.65 6.47
CA SER A 165 -12.80 -5.80 7.04
C SER A 165 -11.83 -5.38 8.15
N ALA A 166 -11.03 -4.33 7.92
CA ALA A 166 -10.11 -3.79 8.92
C ALA A 166 -10.84 -3.32 10.19
N ARG A 167 -12.01 -2.69 10.04
CA ARG A 167 -12.86 -2.27 11.18
C ARG A 167 -13.40 -3.45 11.97
N ARG A 168 -13.82 -4.53 11.30
CA ARG A 168 -14.29 -5.75 11.98
C ARG A 168 -13.18 -6.42 12.76
N SER A 169 -11.98 -6.53 12.17
CA SER A 169 -10.83 -7.12 12.84
C SER A 169 -10.38 -6.35 14.08
N SER A 170 -10.48 -5.01 14.09
CA SER A 170 -10.13 -4.23 15.29
C SER A 170 -11.12 -4.42 16.45
N MET A 171 -12.39 -4.72 16.16
CA MET A 171 -13.40 -4.96 17.19
C MET A 171 -13.22 -6.34 17.86
N SER A 172 -12.78 -7.36 17.11
CA SER A 172 -12.59 -8.71 17.65
C SER A 172 -11.40 -8.86 18.61
N THR A 173 -10.50 -7.88 18.65
CA THR A 173 -9.30 -7.89 19.52
C THR A 173 -9.53 -7.28 20.90
N GLU A 174 -10.72 -6.76 21.19
CA GLU A 174 -11.06 -6.11 22.47
C GLU A 174 -11.83 -7.01 23.45
N ASP A 175 -12.14 -8.26 23.07
CA ASP A 175 -12.77 -9.30 23.92
C ASP A 175 -11.73 -10.25 24.54
#